data_AF-A0A7W9LI78-F1
#
_entry.id   AF-A0A7W9LI78-F1
#
_cell.length_a   1.000
_cell.length_b   1.000
_cell.length_c   1.000
_cell.angle_alpha   90.00
_cell.angle_beta   90.00
_cell.angle_gamma   90.00
#
_symmetry.space_group_name_H-M   'P 1'
#
loop_
_entity.id
_entity.type
_entity.pdbx_description
1 polymer ?
#
loop_
_entity_poly.entity_id
_entity_poly.type
_entity_poly.pdbx_seq_one_letter_code
_entity_poly.pdbx_strand_id
1 'polypeptide(L)'
;MIERWSRDQVLALAPDAASRSAAQKVAAPGKWSACGTTGTVVYGECEGSGARPYLACVDLTEPAYRCSCPSRKFPCKHALGLLLMWAADGVPVEEGAPQWVTEWVEARAERAAKEAAKIEAARARKAAEVSSGGADVGAGGGADGEVGGGAGGGADGEVGVGADGGADVGVGVGVGGGVGGGAHSGAPGVGRSGGSSRTGAESVRHGRVAAGLSELERWLDDQVRQGLAGAAEHEWEGLAKRLIDAQAPGVAGVVSRLVRVRAEDDWPGRLLEEYALIHLLAVAYRRRAELPRSLAETVLSRVGFPVAKEEVLAGPVVRDHWDVLGRRDEEQDRLTSRRVWLRGRGSGRAALVLSFAPQGQPLDASLVTGTTIEADLTYYPGAAPLRALVAARHDRGPGDAVRYGSGGDRAVRYGSGSDDAARYGSGGGIAARFGAGVDDGAGFGSRADDGAGFGSRADDGAGFGSRADDDARFGSGADVPARYGGGAGRGVGGTPPGVSPEQALDEVAGVLGEDPWTESWPLVLAGVVPGRDSIGGLPLHRAARDPWRLIAVSGGRPVTVAVEWTPRGLRPLTTWDDEGTAVIL
;
A
#
# COMPACT_ATOMS: atom_id res chain seq x y z
N MET A 1 -3.22 -23.48 15.43
CA MET A 1 -2.25 -22.84 16.34
C MET A 1 -1.47 -21.84 15.50
N ILE A 2 -1.54 -20.54 15.82
CA ILE A 2 -0.85 -19.50 15.05
C ILE A 2 0.65 -19.59 15.36
N GLU A 3 1.49 -19.53 14.33
CA GLU A 3 2.94 -19.49 14.50
C GLU A 3 3.36 -18.19 15.19
N ARG A 4 4.24 -18.30 16.19
CA ARG A 4 4.70 -17.15 16.96
C ARG A 4 5.51 -16.20 16.10
N TRP A 5 5.25 -14.91 16.25
CA TRP A 5 6.02 -13.88 15.57
C TRP A 5 7.42 -13.76 16.17
N SER A 6 8.41 -13.46 15.35
CA SER A 6 9.75 -13.14 15.82
C SER A 6 9.76 -11.78 16.51
N ARG A 7 10.75 -11.57 17.38
CA ARG A 7 10.97 -10.27 18.03
C ARG A 7 11.07 -9.13 17.02
N ASP A 8 11.77 -9.35 15.92
CA ASP A 8 11.99 -8.33 14.88
C ASP A 8 10.69 -8.00 14.14
N GLN A 9 9.85 -9.01 13.86
CA GLN A 9 8.51 -8.80 13.29
C GLN A 9 7.64 -7.93 14.21
N VAL A 10 7.66 -8.18 15.53
CA VAL A 10 6.91 -7.35 16.49
C VAL A 10 7.45 -5.92 16.54
N LEU A 11 8.77 -5.73 16.52
CA LEU A 11 9.37 -4.40 16.57
C LEU A 11 9.17 -3.60 15.29
N ALA A 12 9.01 -4.25 14.14
CA ALA A 12 8.67 -3.60 12.87
C ALA A 12 7.28 -2.93 12.89
N LEU A 13 6.37 -3.39 13.77
CA LEU A 13 5.01 -2.81 13.93
C LEU A 13 5.00 -1.48 14.70
N ALA A 14 6.11 -1.11 15.35
CA ALA A 14 6.14 0.05 16.21
C ALA A 14 6.08 1.36 15.41
N PRO A 15 5.26 2.34 15.84
CA PRO A 15 5.06 3.58 15.09
C PRO A 15 6.31 4.48 15.06
N ASP A 16 7.20 4.36 16.06
CA ASP A 16 8.45 5.12 16.13
C ASP A 16 9.49 4.42 17.03
N ALA A 17 10.74 4.90 16.97
CA ALA A 17 11.86 4.37 17.76
C ALA A 17 11.62 4.48 19.28
N ALA A 18 10.96 5.54 19.75
CA ALA A 18 10.65 5.72 21.16
C ALA A 18 9.66 4.65 21.65
N SER A 19 8.68 4.29 20.83
CA SER A 19 7.68 3.26 21.09
C SER A 19 8.30 1.86 21.11
N ARG A 20 9.27 1.58 20.22
CA ARG A 20 10.08 0.34 20.27
C ARG A 20 10.79 0.20 21.60
N SER A 21 11.56 1.22 21.99
CA SER A 21 12.32 1.20 23.23
C SER A 21 11.42 1.13 24.47
N ALA A 22 10.27 1.81 24.45
CA ALA A 22 9.30 1.76 25.54
C ALA A 22 8.60 0.40 25.66
N ALA A 23 8.25 -0.24 24.53
CA ALA A 23 7.62 -1.55 24.50
C ALA A 23 8.52 -2.63 25.11
N GLN A 24 9.82 -2.61 24.77
CA GLN A 24 10.80 -3.54 25.32
C GLN A 24 10.92 -3.44 26.86
N LYS A 25 10.81 -2.24 27.41
CA LYS A 25 10.82 -2.01 28.88
C LYS A 25 9.54 -2.46 29.58
N VAL A 26 8.44 -2.56 28.84
CA VAL A 26 7.13 -2.97 29.35
C VAL A 26 6.95 -4.47 29.24
N ALA A 27 7.60 -5.16 28.30
CA ALA A 27 7.55 -6.60 28.10
C ALA A 27 8.21 -7.45 29.22
N ALA A 28 8.37 -6.90 30.43
CA ALA A 28 8.88 -7.62 31.57
C ALA A 28 7.73 -8.38 32.27
N PRO A 29 7.84 -9.71 32.51
CA PRO A 29 6.74 -10.53 33.05
C PRO A 29 6.13 -10.00 34.35
N GLY A 30 6.92 -9.36 35.23
CA GLY A 30 6.43 -8.82 36.50
C GLY A 30 5.51 -7.59 36.39
N LYS A 31 5.35 -7.00 35.20
CA LYS A 31 4.46 -5.83 34.98
C LYS A 31 3.06 -6.23 34.49
N TRP A 32 2.81 -7.52 34.33
CA TRP A 32 1.62 -8.02 33.66
C TRP A 32 0.87 -9.01 34.54
N SER A 33 -0.45 -8.86 34.59
CA SER A 33 -1.38 -9.77 35.25
C SER A 33 -2.46 -10.24 34.27
N ALA A 34 -3.16 -11.32 34.62
CA ALA A 34 -4.27 -11.88 33.84
C ALA A 34 -3.97 -12.03 32.33
N CYS A 35 -2.74 -12.45 32.01
CA CYS A 35 -2.31 -12.67 30.64
C CYS A 35 -2.76 -14.02 30.15
N GLY A 36 -3.26 -14.07 28.91
CA GLY A 36 -3.65 -15.32 28.28
C GLY A 36 -3.75 -15.19 26.78
N THR A 37 -3.73 -16.33 26.11
CA THR A 37 -4.00 -16.47 24.68
C THR A 37 -5.18 -17.40 24.51
N THR A 38 -6.24 -16.92 23.86
CA THR A 38 -7.41 -17.73 23.52
C THR A 38 -7.63 -17.67 22.02
N GLY A 39 -7.50 -18.83 21.36
CA GLY A 39 -7.60 -18.93 19.90
C GLY A 39 -6.53 -18.09 19.19
N THR A 40 -6.95 -16.96 18.63
CA THR A 40 -6.10 -16.02 17.88
C THR A 40 -5.85 -14.70 18.60
N VAL A 41 -6.31 -14.59 19.85
CA VAL A 41 -6.30 -13.33 20.60
C VAL A 41 -5.39 -13.45 21.81
N VAL A 42 -4.47 -12.49 21.94
CA VAL A 42 -3.58 -12.35 23.10
C VAL A 42 -4.06 -11.18 23.93
N TYR A 43 -4.22 -11.37 25.23
CA TYR A 43 -4.65 -10.33 26.15
C TYR A 43 -3.79 -10.30 27.41
N GLY A 44 -3.81 -9.17 28.09
CA GLY A 44 -3.15 -8.99 29.38
C GLY A 44 -3.44 -7.64 30.01
N GLU A 45 -3.23 -7.57 31.32
CA GLU A 45 -3.39 -6.36 32.11
C GLU A 45 -2.01 -5.83 32.50
N CYS A 46 -1.64 -4.66 31.98
CA CYS A 46 -0.35 -4.05 32.26
C CYS A 46 -0.44 -3.06 33.41
N GLU A 47 0.41 -3.21 34.42
CA GLU A 47 0.57 -2.19 35.45
C GLU A 47 1.12 -0.90 34.82
N GLY A 48 0.46 0.22 35.12
CA GLY A 48 0.71 1.50 34.48
C GLY A 48 0.69 2.65 35.47
N SER A 49 0.78 3.88 34.95
CA SER A 49 0.77 5.10 35.78
C SER A 49 -0.61 5.45 36.38
N GLY A 50 -1.63 4.63 36.16
CA GLY A 50 -2.99 4.85 36.65
C GLY A 50 -3.36 3.91 37.79
N ALA A 51 -4.48 4.20 38.48
CA ALA A 51 -4.99 3.39 39.59
C ALA A 51 -5.55 2.02 39.17
N ARG A 52 -5.77 1.79 37.87
CA ARG A 52 -6.20 0.50 37.30
C ARG A 52 -5.19 0.05 36.22
N PRO A 53 -4.91 -1.25 36.11
CA PRO A 53 -4.12 -1.79 35.02
C PRO A 53 -4.68 -1.41 33.65
N TYR A 54 -3.80 -1.22 32.67
CA TYR A 54 -4.21 -1.03 31.28
C TYR A 54 -4.54 -2.38 30.65
N LEU A 55 -5.77 -2.52 30.19
CA LEU A 55 -6.26 -3.70 29.48
C LEU A 55 -5.72 -3.64 28.05
N ALA A 56 -4.85 -4.56 27.67
CA ALA A 56 -4.29 -4.67 26.33
C ALA A 56 -4.72 -5.99 25.69
N CYS A 57 -5.13 -5.93 24.43
CA CYS A 57 -5.59 -7.07 23.66
C CYS A 57 -5.16 -6.92 22.20
N VAL A 58 -4.77 -8.03 21.58
CA VAL A 58 -4.28 -8.08 20.20
C VAL A 58 -4.86 -9.31 19.50
N ASP A 59 -5.49 -9.10 18.34
CA ASP A 59 -5.88 -10.16 17.42
C ASP A 59 -4.72 -10.43 16.47
N LEU A 60 -4.30 -11.69 16.37
CA LEU A 60 -3.15 -12.15 15.61
C LEU A 60 -3.47 -12.46 14.14
N THR A 61 -4.76 -12.52 13.75
CA THR A 61 -5.16 -12.83 12.36
C THR A 61 -4.99 -11.65 11.41
N GLU A 62 -5.46 -10.49 11.85
CA GLU A 62 -5.20 -9.18 11.27
C GLU A 62 -4.73 -8.33 12.45
N PRO A 63 -3.48 -7.85 12.51
CA PRO A 63 -2.95 -7.20 13.70
C PRO A 63 -3.83 -6.01 14.13
N ALA A 64 -4.78 -6.27 15.02
CA ALA A 64 -5.76 -5.33 15.51
C ALA A 64 -5.54 -5.22 17.00
N TYR A 65 -5.38 -4.00 17.47
CA TYR A 65 -4.93 -3.75 18.84
C TYR A 65 -6.02 -3.00 19.60
N ARG A 66 -6.17 -3.28 20.88
CA ARG A 66 -6.98 -2.49 21.81
C ARG A 66 -6.18 -2.31 23.07
N CYS A 67 -6.01 -1.08 23.52
CA CYS A 67 -5.43 -0.79 24.83
C CYS A 67 -6.20 0.35 25.50
N SER A 68 -6.48 0.23 26.80
CA SER A 68 -7.16 1.28 27.57
C SER A 68 -6.24 2.44 28.01
N CYS A 69 -4.98 2.48 27.55
CA CYS A 69 -4.05 3.54 27.93
C CYS A 69 -4.34 4.87 27.20
N PRO A 70 -4.01 6.03 27.78
CA PRO A 70 -4.26 7.35 27.18
C PRO A 70 -3.30 7.69 26.02
N SER A 71 -2.51 6.73 25.55
CA SER A 71 -1.55 6.97 24.47
C SER A 71 -2.26 7.14 23.14
N ARG A 72 -1.85 8.15 22.37
CA ARG A 72 -2.27 8.36 20.98
C ARG A 72 -1.46 7.54 19.97
N LYS A 73 -0.50 6.72 20.43
CA LYS A 73 0.34 5.89 19.57
C LYS A 73 -0.24 4.49 19.47
N PHE A 74 -0.28 3.94 18.27
CA PHE A 74 -0.89 2.65 18.01
C PHE A 74 -0.12 1.90 16.91
N PRO A 75 0.36 0.67 17.16
CA PRO A 75 0.33 -0.05 18.44
C PRO A 75 1.02 0.73 19.58
N CYS A 76 0.37 0.80 20.74
CA CYS A 76 0.96 1.48 21.90
C CYS A 76 2.06 0.61 22.52
N LYS A 77 2.87 1.18 23.42
CA LYS A 77 3.92 0.42 24.12
C LYS A 77 3.40 -0.83 24.86
N HIS A 78 2.15 -0.82 25.33
CA HIS A 78 1.56 -1.98 26.03
C HIS A 78 1.15 -3.07 25.03
N ALA A 79 0.50 -2.72 23.91
CA ALA A 79 0.15 -3.69 22.88
C ALA A 79 1.41 -4.36 22.26
N LEU A 80 2.45 -3.57 21.98
CA LEU A 80 3.75 -4.09 21.53
C LEU A 80 4.44 -4.92 22.63
N GLY A 81 4.37 -4.47 23.89
CA GLY A 81 4.92 -5.21 25.03
C GLY A 81 4.27 -6.57 25.20
N LEU A 82 2.94 -6.65 25.07
CA LEU A 82 2.18 -7.90 25.11
C LEU A 82 2.58 -8.85 23.99
N LEU A 83 2.71 -8.35 22.76
CA LEU A 83 3.19 -9.14 21.62
C LEU A 83 4.63 -9.63 21.82
N LEU A 84 5.51 -8.82 22.40
CA LEU A 84 6.88 -9.23 22.72
C LEU A 84 6.90 -10.34 23.77
N MET A 85 6.01 -10.28 24.77
CA MET A 85 5.87 -11.38 25.74
C MET A 85 5.34 -12.64 25.06
N TRP A 86 4.31 -12.53 24.23
CA TRP A 86 3.75 -13.68 23.51
C TRP A 86 4.79 -14.32 22.56
N ALA A 87 5.55 -13.51 21.84
CA ALA A 87 6.66 -13.94 20.99
C ALA A 87 7.75 -14.69 21.79
N ALA A 88 7.96 -14.31 23.05
CA ALA A 88 8.95 -14.90 23.95
C ALA A 88 8.41 -16.04 24.83
N ASP A 89 7.23 -16.59 24.54
CA ASP A 89 6.56 -17.64 25.33
C ASP A 89 6.16 -17.22 26.77
N GLY A 90 5.99 -15.91 26.99
CA GLY A 90 5.64 -15.34 28.28
C GLY A 90 4.14 -15.25 28.55
N VAL A 91 3.28 -15.70 27.64
CA VAL A 91 1.81 -15.61 27.77
C VAL A 91 1.20 -17.03 27.65
N PRO A 92 0.50 -17.52 28.70
CA PRO A 92 -0.07 -18.86 28.70
C PRO A 92 -1.26 -18.97 27.73
N VAL A 93 -1.60 -20.20 27.34
CA VAL A 93 -2.82 -20.49 26.57
C VAL A 93 -3.94 -20.80 27.56
N GLU A 94 -5.07 -20.11 27.41
CA GLU A 94 -6.22 -20.22 28.31
C GLU A 94 -7.48 -20.64 27.53
N GLU A 95 -8.32 -21.49 28.12
CA GLU A 95 -9.55 -21.99 27.48
C GLU A 95 -10.62 -20.90 27.32
N GLY A 96 -10.62 -19.88 28.18
CA GLY A 96 -11.60 -18.80 28.18
C GLY A 96 -10.97 -17.42 28.31
N ALA A 97 -11.46 -16.47 27.52
CA ALA A 97 -11.06 -15.07 27.59
C ALA A 97 -11.96 -14.31 28.60
N PRO A 98 -11.44 -13.26 29.27
CA PRO A 98 -12.25 -12.35 30.06
C PRO A 98 -13.37 -11.70 29.24
N GLN A 99 -14.50 -11.36 29.89
CA GLN A 99 -15.69 -10.81 29.21
C GLN A 99 -15.37 -9.61 28.30
N TRP A 100 -14.51 -8.69 28.73
CA TRP A 100 -14.14 -7.50 27.94
C TRP A 100 -13.36 -7.84 26.66
N VAL A 101 -12.66 -8.98 26.63
CA VAL A 101 -11.99 -9.52 25.44
C VAL A 101 -13.03 -10.13 24.51
N THR A 102 -13.93 -10.96 25.04
CA THR A 102 -15.01 -11.58 24.25
C THR A 102 -15.91 -10.53 23.60
N GLU A 103 -16.40 -9.54 24.36
CA GLU A 103 -17.20 -8.42 23.85
C GLU A 103 -16.47 -7.64 22.74
N TRP A 104 -15.15 -7.50 22.86
CA TRP A 104 -14.34 -6.83 21.83
C TRP A 104 -14.28 -7.63 20.53
N VAL A 105 -14.04 -8.94 20.64
CA VAL A 105 -13.94 -9.87 19.51
C VAL A 105 -15.29 -9.99 18.80
N GLU A 106 -16.38 -10.17 19.55
CA GLU A 106 -17.74 -10.22 19.02
C GLU A 106 -18.13 -8.93 18.31
N ALA A 107 -17.84 -7.77 18.91
CA ALA A 107 -18.09 -6.48 18.25
C ALA A 107 -17.25 -6.29 16.98
N ARG A 108 -16.04 -6.86 16.89
CA ARG A 108 -15.25 -6.90 15.66
C ARG A 108 -15.89 -7.82 14.62
N ALA A 109 -16.28 -9.03 15.02
CA ALA A 109 -16.92 -10.01 14.15
C ALA A 109 -18.24 -9.49 13.56
N GLU A 110 -19.08 -8.83 14.36
CA GLU A 110 -20.32 -8.21 13.88
C GLU A 110 -20.06 -7.09 12.86
N ARG A 111 -19.06 -6.24 13.10
CA ARG A 111 -18.69 -5.17 12.15
C ARG A 111 -18.16 -5.76 10.84
N ALA A 112 -17.32 -6.78 10.92
CA ALA A 112 -16.81 -7.50 9.76
C ALA A 112 -17.95 -8.16 8.96
N ALA A 113 -18.91 -8.82 9.64
CA ALA A 113 -20.07 -9.43 9.00
C ALA A 113 -20.98 -8.39 8.32
N LYS A 114 -21.23 -7.25 8.98
CA LYS A 114 -22.00 -6.14 8.38
C LYS A 114 -21.31 -5.58 7.14
N GLU A 115 -20.00 -5.40 7.18
CA GLU A 115 -19.23 -4.91 6.03
C GLU A 115 -19.24 -5.93 4.87
N ALA A 116 -19.01 -7.21 5.15
CA ALA A 116 -19.08 -8.27 4.15
C ALA A 116 -20.46 -8.35 3.48
N ALA A 117 -21.54 -8.23 4.26
CA ALA A 117 -22.90 -8.22 3.73
C ALA A 117 -23.17 -7.03 2.80
N LYS A 118 -22.62 -5.84 3.10
CA LYS A 118 -22.74 -4.68 2.21
C LYS A 118 -22.00 -4.89 0.89
N ILE A 119 -20.79 -5.45 0.93
CA ILE A 119 -19.98 -5.75 -0.27
C ILE A 119 -20.74 -6.75 -1.14
N GLU A 120 -21.30 -7.81 -0.55
CA GLU A 120 -22.05 -8.82 -1.30
C GLU A 120 -23.34 -8.24 -1.90
N ALA A 121 -24.05 -7.40 -1.16
CA ALA A 121 -25.19 -6.67 -1.70
C ALA A 121 -24.79 -5.74 -2.86
N ALA A 122 -23.61 -5.11 -2.80
CA ALA A 122 -23.08 -4.30 -3.90
C ALA A 122 -22.73 -5.14 -5.13
N ARG A 123 -22.13 -6.33 -4.94
CA ARG A 123 -21.87 -7.30 -6.03
C ARG A 123 -23.16 -7.76 -6.71
N ALA A 124 -24.17 -8.11 -5.93
CA ALA A 124 -25.48 -8.52 -6.45
C ALA A 124 -26.15 -7.41 -7.27
N ARG A 125 -26.10 -6.15 -6.80
CA ARG A 125 -26.61 -4.99 -7.56
C ARG A 125 -25.87 -4.81 -8.88
N LYS A 126 -24.54 -4.86 -8.86
CA LYS A 126 -23.70 -4.70 -10.07
C LYS A 126 -23.94 -5.81 -11.09
N ALA A 127 -24.10 -7.05 -10.63
CA ALA A 127 -24.45 -8.18 -11.48
C ALA A 127 -25.83 -7.98 -12.15
N ALA A 128 -26.81 -7.46 -11.40
CA ALA A 128 -28.13 -7.14 -11.95
C ALA A 128 -28.06 -6.03 -13.01
N GLU A 129 -27.29 -4.96 -12.77
CA GLU A 129 -27.10 -3.86 -13.74
C GLU A 129 -26.47 -4.34 -15.06
N VAL A 130 -25.44 -5.19 -14.98
CA VAL A 130 -24.81 -5.79 -16.17
C VAL A 130 -25.81 -6.66 -16.94
N SER A 131 -26.67 -7.41 -16.23
CA SER A 131 -27.71 -8.22 -16.87
C SER A 131 -28.81 -7.39 -17.53
N SER A 132 -29.17 -6.23 -16.97
CA SER A 132 -30.15 -5.31 -17.56
C SER A 132 -29.60 -4.45 -18.70
N GLY A 133 -28.30 -4.14 -18.69
CA GLY A 133 -27.64 -3.34 -19.73
C GLY A 133 -27.32 -4.09 -21.03
N GLY A 134 -27.46 -5.43 -21.04
CA GLY A 134 -27.27 -6.26 -22.22
C GLY A 134 -28.50 -6.36 -23.15
N ALA A 135 -29.63 -5.75 -22.79
CA ALA A 135 -30.89 -5.87 -23.53
C ALA A 135 -31.21 -4.69 -24.48
N ASP A 136 -30.36 -3.66 -24.54
CA ASP A 136 -30.61 -2.45 -25.37
C ASP A 136 -29.43 -2.13 -26.32
N VAL A 137 -29.03 -3.12 -27.11
CA VAL A 137 -28.25 -2.86 -28.34
C VAL A 137 -28.92 -3.63 -29.47
N GLY A 138 -30.05 -3.10 -29.95
CA GLY A 138 -30.76 -3.70 -31.06
C GLY A 138 -32.01 -2.93 -31.46
N ALA A 139 -31.85 -1.76 -32.10
CA ALA A 139 -32.59 -1.30 -33.29
C ALA A 139 -32.55 0.23 -33.45
N GLY A 140 -32.28 0.69 -34.68
CA GLY A 140 -32.40 2.08 -35.14
C GLY A 140 -31.04 2.66 -35.54
N GLY A 141 -30.61 2.67 -36.80
CA GLY A 141 -31.38 2.99 -38.01
C GLY A 141 -31.43 4.51 -38.14
N GLY A 142 -30.55 5.06 -38.98
CA GLY A 142 -30.21 6.49 -39.00
C GLY A 142 -31.27 7.45 -39.54
N ALA A 143 -30.98 8.74 -39.40
CA ALA A 143 -31.41 9.80 -40.30
C ALA A 143 -30.62 11.09 -40.00
N ASP A 144 -30.15 11.71 -41.07
CA ASP A 144 -29.55 13.03 -41.15
C ASP A 144 -30.52 14.16 -40.75
N GLY A 145 -29.99 15.31 -40.36
CA GLY A 145 -30.78 16.54 -40.19
C GLY A 145 -30.01 17.70 -39.58
N GLU A 146 -29.38 18.52 -40.42
CA GLU A 146 -29.03 19.92 -40.13
C GLU A 146 -30.29 20.74 -39.78
N VAL A 147 -30.12 21.82 -38.99
CA VAL A 147 -30.49 23.22 -39.30
C VAL A 147 -30.61 24.06 -38.00
N GLY A 148 -29.92 25.21 -37.99
CA GLY A 148 -30.37 26.53 -37.48
C GLY A 148 -30.66 26.69 -35.98
N GLY A 149 -30.01 27.58 -35.23
CA GLY A 149 -29.89 29.01 -35.50
C GLY A 149 -31.06 29.75 -34.85
N GLY A 150 -30.85 30.45 -33.72
CA GLY A 150 -31.90 31.24 -33.08
C GLY A 150 -31.47 31.87 -31.76
N ALA A 151 -31.13 33.16 -31.81
CA ALA A 151 -30.82 34.04 -30.70
C ALA A 151 -32.07 34.54 -29.95
N GLY A 152 -31.88 35.02 -28.72
CA GLY A 152 -32.60 36.21 -28.23
C GLY A 152 -33.24 36.14 -26.85
N GLY A 153 -32.92 37.15 -26.02
CA GLY A 153 -33.69 37.61 -24.83
C GLY A 153 -33.24 37.00 -23.51
N GLY A 154 -32.64 37.70 -22.55
CA GLY A 154 -32.79 39.11 -22.17
C GLY A 154 -33.98 39.27 -21.23
N ALA A 155 -33.73 39.24 -19.91
CA ALA A 155 -34.56 39.91 -18.91
C ALA A 155 -33.88 39.87 -17.54
N ASP A 156 -33.51 41.06 -17.10
CA ASP A 156 -33.09 41.43 -15.76
C ASP A 156 -34.20 41.18 -14.73
N GLY A 157 -33.80 40.87 -13.50
CA GLY A 157 -34.70 40.68 -12.38
C GLY A 157 -33.94 40.73 -11.05
N GLU A 158 -33.54 41.93 -10.66
CA GLU A 158 -33.14 42.25 -9.29
C GLU A 158 -34.29 41.98 -8.31
N VAL A 159 -34.02 41.18 -7.27
CA VAL A 159 -34.67 41.34 -5.96
C VAL A 159 -33.63 41.09 -4.88
N GLY A 160 -33.42 42.13 -4.06
CA GLY A 160 -32.50 42.11 -2.94
C GLY A 160 -33.14 41.70 -1.61
N VAL A 161 -32.27 41.79 -0.60
CA VAL A 161 -32.51 41.88 0.85
C VAL A 161 -32.56 40.55 1.63
N GLY A 162 -31.38 40.19 2.17
CA GLY A 162 -31.10 40.25 3.61
C GLY A 162 -31.60 39.10 4.50
N ALA A 163 -30.66 38.38 5.11
CA ALA A 163 -30.64 38.13 6.56
C ALA A 163 -29.38 37.36 6.97
N ASP A 164 -28.84 37.80 8.11
CA ASP A 164 -27.72 37.25 8.87
C ASP A 164 -27.86 35.77 9.25
N GLY A 165 -26.73 35.14 9.55
CA GLY A 165 -26.69 33.95 10.41
C GLY A 165 -25.64 32.93 9.98
N GLY A 166 -24.50 32.94 10.67
CA GLY A 166 -23.48 31.89 10.52
C GLY A 166 -24.00 30.53 10.98
N ALA A 167 -23.42 29.46 10.43
CA ALA A 167 -23.40 28.17 11.12
C ALA A 167 -22.28 27.27 10.60
N ASP A 168 -21.59 26.76 11.61
CA ASP A 168 -20.59 25.71 11.69
C ASP A 168 -20.70 24.51 10.75
N VAL A 169 -19.49 23.98 10.53
CA VAL A 169 -19.13 22.74 9.89
C VAL A 169 -19.72 21.54 10.65
N GLY A 170 -20.74 20.92 10.09
CA GLY A 170 -21.34 19.68 10.61
C GLY A 170 -20.72 18.42 10.00
N VAL A 171 -19.66 17.89 10.63
CA VAL A 171 -19.18 16.52 10.40
C VAL A 171 -20.09 15.56 11.17
N GLY A 172 -20.96 14.84 10.46
CA GLY A 172 -21.80 13.80 11.04
C GLY A 172 -21.02 12.50 11.28
N VAL A 173 -20.51 12.32 12.50
CA VAL A 173 -20.08 11.01 13.03
C VAL A 173 -21.21 10.45 13.87
N GLY A 174 -21.90 9.42 13.36
CA GLY A 174 -22.90 8.68 14.11
C GLY A 174 -22.25 7.72 15.10
N VAL A 175 -22.35 8.02 16.40
CA VAL A 175 -22.08 7.07 17.49
C VAL A 175 -23.42 6.73 18.14
N GLY A 176 -23.86 5.48 17.97
CA GLY A 176 -25.07 4.95 18.59
C GLY A 176 -24.79 4.42 20.00
N GLY A 177 -25.70 4.72 20.93
CA GLY A 177 -25.74 4.15 22.27
C GLY A 177 -26.74 4.87 23.15
N GLY A 178 -28.01 4.45 23.12
CA GLY A 178 -29.06 4.94 23.99
C GLY A 178 -30.03 3.82 24.37
N VAL A 179 -30.01 3.44 25.65
CA VAL A 179 -31.01 2.63 26.35
C VAL A 179 -32.09 3.57 26.90
N GLY A 180 -33.36 3.16 26.83
CA GLY A 180 -34.42 3.68 27.71
C GLY A 180 -35.76 4.05 27.07
N GLY A 181 -36.66 3.05 27.02
CA GLY A 181 -38.13 3.07 27.24
C GLY A 181 -39.01 4.30 26.97
N GLY A 182 -40.11 4.06 26.25
CA GLY A 182 -41.30 4.93 26.25
C GLY A 182 -42.30 4.57 25.15
N ALA A 183 -43.28 3.74 25.47
CA ALA A 183 -44.32 3.25 24.57
C ALA A 183 -45.34 4.33 24.19
N HIS A 184 -45.73 4.42 22.91
CA HIS A 184 -47.08 4.79 22.49
C HIS A 184 -47.43 4.16 21.13
N SER A 185 -48.68 3.72 21.04
CA SER A 185 -49.29 2.83 20.05
C SER A 185 -49.90 3.55 18.85
N GLY A 186 -49.70 2.97 17.65
CA GLY A 186 -50.75 2.72 16.65
C GLY A 186 -51.03 3.76 15.56
N ALA A 187 -50.58 3.46 14.33
CA ALA A 187 -51.43 3.20 13.14
C ALA A 187 -50.57 3.00 11.86
N PRO A 188 -50.96 2.11 10.92
CA PRO A 188 -50.14 1.74 9.77
C PRO A 188 -50.43 2.63 8.55
N GLY A 189 -49.40 3.00 7.78
CA GLY A 189 -49.58 3.88 6.63
C GLY A 189 -48.43 3.85 5.63
N VAL A 190 -48.59 2.99 4.61
CA VAL A 190 -48.11 3.14 3.23
C VAL A 190 -46.59 3.15 3.01
N GLY A 191 -46.08 1.99 2.55
CA GLY A 191 -44.73 1.88 1.99
C GLY A 191 -44.56 2.77 0.77
N ARG A 192 -43.77 3.85 0.91
CA ARG A 192 -43.28 4.63 -0.21
C ARG A 192 -42.01 3.97 -0.77
N SER A 193 -42.06 3.70 -2.06
CA SER A 193 -40.94 3.29 -2.90
C SER A 193 -39.74 4.23 -2.76
N GLY A 194 -38.71 3.78 -2.04
CA GLY A 194 -37.46 4.51 -1.81
C GLY A 194 -36.53 4.69 -3.02
N GLY A 195 -36.97 4.31 -4.23
CA GLY A 195 -36.17 4.42 -5.46
C GLY A 195 -36.21 5.79 -6.13
N SER A 196 -37.33 6.52 -6.05
CA SER A 196 -37.54 7.76 -6.82
C SER A 196 -36.88 9.00 -6.21
N SER A 197 -36.58 9.01 -4.91
CA SER A 197 -35.97 10.16 -4.24
C SER A 197 -34.46 10.27 -4.48
N ARG A 198 -33.79 9.13 -4.68
CA ARG A 198 -32.34 9.06 -4.87
C ARG A 198 -31.92 9.59 -6.25
N THR A 199 -32.67 9.22 -7.29
CA THR A 199 -32.44 9.70 -8.66
C THR A 199 -32.71 11.20 -8.80
N GLY A 200 -33.75 11.72 -8.14
CA GLY A 200 -34.04 13.16 -8.10
C GLY A 200 -32.97 13.99 -7.36
N ALA A 201 -32.47 13.49 -6.23
CA ALA A 201 -31.39 14.15 -5.49
C ALA A 201 -30.07 14.16 -6.29
N GLU A 202 -29.77 13.08 -7.00
CA GLU A 202 -28.60 12.96 -7.87
C GLU A 202 -28.69 13.90 -9.08
N SER A 203 -29.86 14.01 -9.73
CA SER A 203 -30.07 14.97 -10.82
C SER A 203 -29.95 16.42 -10.35
N VAL A 204 -30.43 16.74 -9.14
CA VAL A 204 -30.30 18.09 -8.55
C VAL A 204 -28.83 18.42 -8.29
N ARG A 205 -28.05 17.47 -7.75
CA ARG A 205 -26.60 17.64 -7.55
C ARG A 205 -25.90 17.90 -8.89
N HIS A 206 -26.19 17.11 -9.91
CA HIS A 206 -25.61 17.31 -11.23
C HIS A 206 -25.88 18.71 -11.79
N GLY A 207 -27.09 19.24 -11.60
CA GLY A 207 -27.46 20.59 -12.01
C GLY A 207 -26.68 21.69 -11.28
N ARG A 208 -26.53 21.58 -9.95
CA ARG A 208 -25.74 22.53 -9.14
C ARG A 208 -24.27 22.56 -9.56
N VAL A 209 -23.69 21.37 -9.75
CA VAL A 209 -22.30 21.23 -10.21
C VAL A 209 -22.13 21.83 -11.60
N ALA A 210 -23.03 21.54 -12.53
CA ALA A 210 -22.96 22.08 -13.90
C ALA A 210 -23.00 23.62 -13.91
N ALA A 211 -23.85 24.23 -13.09
CA ALA A 211 -23.93 25.68 -12.96
C ALA A 211 -22.63 26.27 -12.40
N GLY A 212 -22.09 25.69 -11.31
CA GLY A 212 -20.85 26.14 -10.70
C GLY A 212 -19.64 26.01 -11.63
N LEU A 213 -19.53 24.91 -12.37
CA LEU A 213 -18.46 24.74 -13.37
C LEU A 213 -18.61 25.69 -14.56
N SER A 214 -19.83 26.02 -14.98
CA SER A 214 -20.05 27.01 -16.04
C SER A 214 -19.68 28.44 -15.61
N GLU A 215 -19.81 28.77 -14.32
CA GLU A 215 -19.28 30.03 -13.77
C GLU A 215 -17.76 30.02 -13.72
N LEU A 216 -17.17 28.91 -13.28
CA LEU A 216 -15.72 28.74 -13.25
C LEU A 216 -15.08 28.86 -14.64
N GLU A 217 -15.70 28.28 -15.67
CA GLU A 217 -15.23 28.40 -17.06
C GLU A 217 -15.19 29.86 -17.51
N ARG A 218 -16.28 30.61 -17.32
CA ARG A 218 -16.33 32.04 -17.66
C ARG A 218 -15.27 32.84 -16.91
N TRP A 219 -15.11 32.54 -15.62
CA TRP A 219 -14.08 33.18 -14.81
C TRP A 219 -12.68 32.89 -15.36
N LEU A 220 -12.35 31.63 -15.70
CA LEU A 220 -11.06 31.24 -16.29
C LEU A 220 -10.81 31.93 -17.63
N ASP A 221 -11.82 32.02 -18.50
CA ASP A 221 -11.71 32.70 -19.80
C ASP A 221 -11.41 34.19 -19.61
N ASP A 222 -12.07 34.83 -18.65
CA ASP A 222 -11.81 36.23 -18.28
C ASP A 222 -10.37 36.41 -17.76
N GLN A 223 -9.88 35.47 -16.93
CA GLN A 223 -8.50 35.50 -16.43
C GLN A 223 -7.48 35.45 -17.55
N VAL A 224 -7.63 34.52 -18.49
CA VAL A 224 -6.70 34.37 -19.60
C VAL A 224 -6.77 35.59 -20.54
N ARG A 225 -7.97 36.12 -20.79
CA ARG A 225 -8.17 37.31 -21.64
C ARG A 225 -7.55 38.58 -21.06
N GLN A 226 -7.64 38.79 -19.74
CA GLN A 226 -7.07 39.96 -19.06
C GLN A 226 -5.55 39.83 -18.86
N GLY A 227 -5.02 38.61 -18.95
CA GLY A 227 -3.61 38.29 -18.78
C GLY A 227 -3.24 37.99 -17.32
N LEU A 228 -2.25 37.12 -17.14
CA LEU A 228 -1.87 36.61 -15.82
C LEU A 228 -1.02 37.59 -14.98
N ALA A 229 -0.71 38.78 -15.49
CA ALA A 229 0.09 39.76 -14.75
C ALA A 229 -0.60 40.24 -13.47
N GLY A 230 -1.94 40.38 -13.50
CA GLY A 230 -2.76 40.68 -12.31
C GLY A 230 -3.01 39.46 -11.43
N ALA A 231 -2.46 38.29 -11.78
CA ALA A 231 -2.85 37.05 -11.13
C ALA A 231 -2.45 36.93 -9.65
N ALA A 232 -1.56 37.81 -9.20
CA ALA A 232 -1.09 37.91 -7.83
C ALA A 232 -2.16 38.43 -6.84
N GLU A 233 -3.23 39.08 -7.32
CA GLU A 233 -4.26 39.68 -6.46
C GLU A 233 -5.54 38.84 -6.35
N HIS A 234 -5.65 37.73 -7.09
CA HIS A 234 -6.86 36.91 -7.08
C HIS A 234 -7.12 36.22 -5.75
N GLU A 235 -8.40 36.25 -5.35
CA GLU A 235 -8.95 35.57 -4.18
C GLU A 235 -9.53 34.20 -4.57
N TRP A 236 -8.67 33.17 -4.64
CA TRP A 236 -9.09 31.81 -4.98
C TRP A 236 -9.90 31.12 -3.89
N GLU A 237 -9.76 31.53 -2.62
CA GLU A 237 -10.52 30.96 -1.51
C GLU A 237 -12.03 31.23 -1.65
N GLY A 238 -12.42 32.44 -2.05
CA GLY A 238 -13.81 32.78 -2.31
C GLY A 238 -14.40 31.94 -3.46
N LEU A 239 -13.61 31.72 -4.51
CA LEU A 239 -14.01 30.86 -5.64
C LEU A 239 -14.16 29.40 -5.22
N ALA A 240 -13.23 28.88 -4.41
CA ALA A 240 -13.31 27.52 -3.87
C ALA A 240 -14.57 27.33 -3.00
N LYS A 241 -14.92 28.30 -2.15
CA LYS A 241 -16.17 28.28 -1.36
C LYS A 241 -17.41 28.16 -2.24
N ARG A 242 -17.50 28.97 -3.31
CA ARG A 242 -18.62 28.88 -4.27
C ARG A 242 -18.71 27.51 -4.94
N LEU A 243 -17.57 26.87 -5.25
CA LEU A 243 -17.54 25.51 -5.79
C LEU A 243 -17.99 24.44 -4.78
N ILE A 244 -17.71 24.64 -3.48
CA ILE A 244 -18.26 23.79 -2.41
C ILE A 244 -19.78 23.91 -2.35
N ASP A 245 -20.31 25.14 -2.41
CA ASP A 245 -21.75 25.41 -2.42
C ASP A 245 -22.43 24.81 -3.67
N ALA A 246 -21.72 24.83 -4.81
CA ALA A 246 -22.13 24.16 -6.05
C ALA A 246 -21.99 22.63 -6.01
N GLN A 247 -21.52 22.04 -4.91
CA GLN A 247 -21.31 20.60 -4.71
C GLN A 247 -20.21 19.97 -5.58
N ALA A 248 -19.19 20.77 -5.95
CA ALA A 248 -17.99 20.37 -6.70
C ALA A 248 -16.70 20.41 -5.84
N PRO A 249 -16.61 19.64 -4.74
CA PRO A 249 -15.52 19.76 -3.78
C PRO A 249 -14.15 19.33 -4.34
N GLY A 250 -14.11 18.45 -5.34
CA GLY A 250 -12.85 18.06 -5.98
C GLY A 250 -12.21 19.25 -6.70
N VAL A 251 -13.02 20.00 -7.46
CA VAL A 251 -12.56 21.21 -8.17
C VAL A 251 -12.22 22.33 -7.19
N ALA A 252 -13.02 22.51 -6.13
CA ALA A 252 -12.69 23.45 -5.06
C ALA A 252 -11.32 23.15 -4.45
N GLY A 253 -11.01 21.87 -4.20
CA GLY A 253 -9.70 21.46 -3.70
C GLY A 253 -8.55 21.76 -4.65
N VAL A 254 -8.75 21.66 -5.97
CA VAL A 254 -7.74 22.07 -6.98
C VAL A 254 -7.55 23.58 -6.94
N VAL A 255 -8.64 24.36 -6.96
CA VAL A 255 -8.60 25.83 -6.91
C VAL A 255 -7.90 26.33 -5.65
N SER A 256 -8.15 25.74 -4.49
CA SER A 256 -7.47 26.10 -3.25
C SER A 256 -5.95 25.85 -3.29
N ARG A 257 -5.46 24.93 -4.12
CA ARG A 257 -4.01 24.67 -4.27
C ARG A 257 -3.30 25.71 -5.13
N LEU A 258 -4.01 26.47 -5.97
CA LEU A 258 -3.43 27.48 -6.85
C LEU A 258 -2.61 28.54 -6.11
N VAL A 259 -2.93 28.80 -4.84
CA VAL A 259 -2.15 29.70 -3.98
C VAL A 259 -0.67 29.29 -3.87
N ARG A 260 -0.39 27.99 -3.95
CA ARG A 260 0.98 27.44 -3.85
C ARG A 260 1.78 27.64 -5.13
N VAL A 261 1.09 27.69 -6.28
CA VAL A 261 1.72 27.83 -7.60
C VAL A 261 2.48 29.15 -7.70
N ARG A 262 2.00 30.21 -7.03
CA ARG A 262 2.69 31.52 -6.98
C ARG A 262 4.10 31.46 -6.38
N ALA A 263 4.38 30.46 -5.55
CA ALA A 263 5.70 30.30 -4.94
C ALA A 263 6.68 29.51 -5.83
N GLU A 264 6.24 29.03 -6.99
CA GLU A 264 7.03 28.23 -7.92
C GLU A 264 7.83 29.11 -8.89
N ASP A 265 8.92 28.54 -9.42
CA ASP A 265 9.65 29.14 -10.53
C ASP A 265 8.78 29.07 -11.79
N ASP A 266 8.79 30.11 -12.63
CA ASP A 266 7.90 30.23 -13.80
C ASP A 266 6.40 30.08 -13.46
N TRP A 267 6.00 30.62 -12.29
CA TRP A 267 4.62 30.55 -11.82
C TRP A 267 3.57 31.00 -12.84
N PRO A 268 3.78 31.96 -13.77
CA PRO A 268 2.75 32.31 -14.75
C PRO A 268 2.46 31.16 -15.72
N GLY A 269 3.51 30.50 -16.23
CA GLY A 269 3.36 29.31 -17.07
C GLY A 269 2.67 28.18 -16.33
N ARG A 270 3.06 27.95 -15.06
CA ARG A 270 2.44 26.92 -14.21
C ARG A 270 0.98 27.22 -13.89
N LEU A 271 0.65 28.46 -13.61
CA LEU A 271 -0.73 28.87 -13.36
C LEU A 271 -1.60 28.65 -14.60
N LEU A 272 -1.07 28.94 -15.79
CA LEU A 272 -1.77 28.70 -17.05
C LEU A 272 -2.02 27.22 -17.29
N GLU A 273 -1.04 26.35 -17.00
CA GLU A 273 -1.21 24.89 -17.06
C GLU A 273 -2.36 24.42 -16.14
N GLU A 274 -2.38 24.87 -14.89
CA GLU A 274 -3.44 24.53 -13.94
C GLU A 274 -4.81 25.05 -14.40
N TYR A 275 -4.88 26.28 -14.91
CA TYR A 275 -6.12 26.85 -15.48
C TYR A 275 -6.61 26.03 -16.67
N ALA A 276 -5.71 25.61 -17.56
CA ALA A 276 -6.06 24.78 -18.69
C ALA A 276 -6.62 23.41 -18.25
N LEU A 277 -6.03 22.77 -17.24
CA LEU A 277 -6.52 21.50 -16.71
C LEU A 277 -7.88 21.64 -16.01
N ILE A 278 -8.11 22.74 -15.26
CA ILE A 278 -9.41 23.03 -14.64
C ILE A 278 -10.47 23.29 -15.71
N HIS A 279 -10.15 24.10 -16.73
CA HIS A 279 -11.04 24.37 -17.86
C HIS A 279 -11.39 23.06 -18.59
N LEU A 280 -10.39 22.24 -18.90
CA LEU A 280 -10.59 20.94 -19.53
C LEU A 280 -11.54 20.05 -18.71
N LEU A 281 -11.42 20.06 -17.38
CA LEU A 281 -12.30 19.28 -16.49
C LEU A 281 -13.75 19.77 -16.55
N ALA A 282 -13.96 21.09 -16.57
CA ALA A 282 -15.29 21.67 -16.67
C ALA A 282 -15.95 21.35 -18.02
N VAL A 283 -15.21 21.49 -19.12
CA VAL A 283 -15.65 21.09 -20.47
C VAL A 283 -15.99 19.60 -20.52
N ALA A 284 -15.13 18.74 -19.97
CA ALA A 284 -15.34 17.30 -19.93
C ALA A 284 -16.58 16.93 -19.11
N TYR A 285 -16.84 17.62 -17.99
CA TYR A 285 -18.05 17.39 -17.20
C TYR A 285 -19.33 17.80 -17.93
N ARG A 286 -19.31 18.93 -18.64
CA ARG A 286 -20.43 19.37 -19.50
C ARG A 286 -20.74 18.32 -20.58
N ARG A 287 -19.70 17.78 -21.22
CA ARG A 287 -19.80 16.77 -22.29
C ARG A 287 -19.76 15.33 -21.82
N ARG A 288 -19.92 15.06 -20.52
CA ARG A 288 -19.67 13.73 -19.93
C ARG A 288 -20.47 12.59 -20.56
N ALA A 289 -21.65 12.88 -21.11
CA ALA A 289 -22.51 11.88 -21.76
C ALA A 289 -21.94 11.38 -23.10
N GLU A 290 -21.03 12.15 -23.71
CA GLU A 290 -20.35 11.81 -24.97
C GLU A 290 -19.00 11.10 -24.73
N LEU A 291 -18.52 11.07 -23.48
CA LEU A 291 -17.21 10.51 -23.15
C LEU A 291 -17.29 8.98 -23.04
N PRO A 292 -16.19 8.25 -23.33
CA PRO A 292 -16.05 6.86 -22.92
C PRO A 292 -16.35 6.71 -21.43
N ARG A 293 -17.04 5.63 -21.05
CA ARG A 293 -17.52 5.42 -19.68
C ARG A 293 -16.42 5.60 -18.62
N SER A 294 -15.23 5.04 -18.87
CA SER A 294 -14.09 5.14 -17.96
C SER A 294 -13.60 6.58 -17.77
N LEU A 295 -13.59 7.39 -18.84
CA LEU A 295 -13.24 8.81 -18.77
C LEU A 295 -14.34 9.63 -18.09
N ALA A 296 -15.62 9.31 -18.31
CA ALA A 296 -16.72 9.93 -17.57
C ALA A 296 -16.61 9.65 -16.06
N GLU A 297 -16.27 8.42 -15.67
CA GLU A 297 -16.01 8.03 -14.27
C GLU A 297 -14.83 8.83 -13.67
N THR A 298 -13.76 9.00 -14.46
CA THR A 298 -12.62 9.86 -14.10
C THR A 298 -13.05 11.30 -13.81
N VAL A 299 -13.85 11.90 -14.71
CA VAL A 299 -14.35 13.27 -14.57
C VAL A 299 -15.22 13.41 -13.31
N LEU A 300 -16.15 12.47 -13.08
CA LEU A 300 -16.99 12.46 -11.88
C LEU A 300 -16.15 12.38 -10.60
N SER A 301 -15.15 11.51 -10.58
CA SER A 301 -14.24 11.39 -9.44
C SER A 301 -13.49 12.70 -9.16
N ARG A 302 -12.94 13.35 -10.20
CA ARG A 302 -12.21 14.63 -10.06
C ARG A 302 -13.09 15.81 -9.67
N VAL A 303 -14.36 15.82 -10.07
CA VAL A 303 -15.33 16.82 -9.62
C VAL A 303 -15.72 16.61 -8.15
N GLY A 304 -15.60 15.38 -7.64
CA GLY A 304 -15.85 15.03 -6.25
C GLY A 304 -17.13 14.22 -6.03
N PHE A 305 -17.58 13.48 -7.04
CA PHE A 305 -18.61 12.45 -6.85
C PHE A 305 -17.98 11.25 -6.12
N PRO A 306 -18.50 10.87 -4.94
CA PRO A 306 -17.94 9.77 -4.18
C PRO A 306 -18.30 8.43 -4.84
N VAL A 307 -17.34 7.51 -4.84
CA VAL A 307 -17.59 6.09 -5.13
C VAL A 307 -17.54 5.36 -3.80
N ALA A 308 -18.57 4.57 -3.48
CA ALA A 308 -18.62 3.88 -2.20
C ALA A 308 -17.55 2.79 -2.14
N LYS A 309 -16.93 2.60 -0.97
CA LYS A 309 -15.87 1.60 -0.76
C LYS A 309 -16.37 0.20 -1.13
N GLU A 310 -17.60 -0.10 -0.76
CA GLU A 310 -18.24 -1.40 -0.99
C GLU A 310 -18.51 -1.64 -2.50
N GLU A 311 -18.79 -0.60 -3.27
CA GLU A 311 -18.93 -0.69 -4.74
C GLU A 311 -17.59 -0.96 -5.43
N VAL A 312 -16.50 -0.38 -4.91
CA VAL A 312 -15.14 -0.66 -5.38
C VAL A 312 -14.74 -2.10 -5.07
N LEU A 313 -14.96 -2.57 -3.83
CA LEU A 313 -14.68 -3.95 -3.40
C LEU A 313 -15.56 -5.00 -4.10
N ALA A 314 -16.70 -4.58 -4.65
CA ALA A 314 -17.56 -5.38 -5.52
C ALA A 314 -17.09 -5.41 -6.99
N GLY A 315 -16.04 -4.65 -7.33
CA GLY A 315 -15.48 -4.59 -8.67
C GLY A 315 -14.58 -5.78 -9.04
N PRO A 316 -14.05 -5.77 -10.27
CA PRO A 316 -13.09 -6.78 -10.73
C PRO A 316 -11.86 -6.82 -9.83
N VAL A 317 -11.46 -8.04 -9.47
CA VAL A 317 -10.30 -8.29 -8.61
C VAL A 317 -9.07 -8.56 -9.47
N VAL A 318 -7.96 -7.93 -9.13
CA VAL A 318 -6.63 -8.23 -9.67
C VAL A 318 -5.81 -8.90 -8.58
N ARG A 319 -5.61 -10.21 -8.70
CA ARG A 319 -4.69 -10.96 -7.82
C ARG A 319 -3.29 -10.89 -8.39
N ASP A 320 -2.33 -10.50 -7.56
CA ASP A 320 -0.91 -10.46 -7.95
C ASP A 320 0.00 -10.51 -6.72
N HIS A 321 1.31 -10.63 -6.97
CA HIS A 321 2.37 -10.29 -6.02
C HIS A 321 2.71 -8.81 -6.19
N TRP A 322 2.35 -8.02 -5.20
CA TRP A 322 2.49 -6.57 -5.21
C TRP A 322 3.74 -6.15 -4.45
N ASP A 323 4.70 -5.56 -5.15
CA ASP A 323 5.85 -4.89 -4.53
C ASP A 323 5.42 -3.54 -3.97
N VAL A 324 5.62 -3.33 -2.67
CA VAL A 324 5.33 -2.06 -2.00
C VAL A 324 6.49 -1.11 -2.27
N LEU A 325 6.34 -0.28 -3.29
CA LEU A 325 7.40 0.55 -3.86
C LEU A 325 7.81 1.74 -2.99
N GLY A 326 6.89 2.27 -2.19
CA GLY A 326 7.13 3.51 -1.46
C GLY A 326 5.92 3.97 -0.70
N ARG A 327 6.14 4.88 0.26
CA ARG A 327 5.07 5.56 0.99
C ARG A 327 5.36 7.04 1.15
N ARG A 328 4.31 7.84 1.20
CA ARG A 328 4.39 9.27 1.50
C ARG A 328 3.22 9.71 2.36
N ASP A 329 3.53 10.39 3.45
CA ASP A 329 2.54 10.94 4.36
C ASP A 329 2.39 12.44 4.09
N GLU A 330 1.15 12.92 4.00
CA GLU A 330 0.80 14.33 3.89
C GLU A 330 -0.17 14.70 5.00
N GLU A 331 0.13 15.79 5.71
CA GLU A 331 -0.77 16.39 6.70
C GLU A 331 -1.61 17.49 6.03
N GLN A 332 -2.92 17.40 6.19
CA GLN A 332 -3.88 18.43 5.77
C GLN A 332 -4.80 18.74 6.96
N ASP A 333 -4.63 19.93 7.54
CA ASP A 333 -5.36 20.41 8.72
C ASP A 333 -5.33 19.43 9.92
N ARG A 334 -6.42 18.68 10.11
CA ARG A 334 -6.60 17.70 11.20
C ARG A 334 -6.67 16.27 10.69
N LEU A 335 -6.22 16.03 9.45
CA LEU A 335 -6.23 14.73 8.79
C LEU A 335 -4.84 14.43 8.22
N THR A 336 -4.26 13.31 8.61
CA THR A 336 -3.07 12.77 7.97
C THR A 336 -3.50 11.78 6.91
N SER A 337 -2.94 11.88 5.71
CA SER A 337 -3.14 10.96 4.61
C SER A 337 -1.83 10.25 4.27
N ARG A 338 -1.88 8.94 4.08
CA ARG A 338 -0.77 8.11 3.62
C ARG A 338 -1.06 7.60 2.21
N ARG A 339 -0.11 7.81 1.33
CA ARG A 339 -0.04 7.24 -0.01
C ARG A 339 0.93 6.08 0.02
N VAL A 340 0.52 4.91 -0.46
CA VAL A 340 1.40 3.77 -0.68
C VAL A 340 1.30 3.32 -2.12
N TRP A 341 2.42 3.32 -2.83
CA TRP A 341 2.48 2.85 -4.21
C TRP A 341 2.88 1.39 -4.25
N LEU A 342 2.22 0.64 -5.14
CA LEU A 342 2.51 -0.76 -5.39
C LEU A 342 2.64 -1.05 -6.89
N ARG A 343 3.37 -2.10 -7.22
CA ARG A 343 3.47 -2.65 -8.59
C ARG A 343 3.29 -4.15 -8.57
N GLY A 344 2.37 -4.66 -9.39
CA GLY A 344 2.16 -6.09 -9.56
C GLY A 344 3.27 -6.72 -10.40
N ARG A 345 3.88 -7.81 -9.92
CA ARG A 345 4.98 -8.49 -10.63
C ARG A 345 4.50 -9.26 -11.85
N GLY A 346 3.35 -9.93 -11.76
CA GLY A 346 2.81 -10.73 -12.85
C GLY A 346 1.99 -9.90 -13.84
N SER A 347 1.20 -8.97 -13.33
CA SER A 347 0.30 -8.13 -14.13
C SER A 347 0.96 -6.85 -14.65
N GLY A 348 2.07 -6.42 -14.05
CA GLY A 348 2.68 -5.12 -14.33
C GLY A 348 1.79 -3.94 -13.94
N ARG A 349 0.68 -4.13 -13.21
CA ARG A 349 -0.23 -3.03 -12.88
C ARG A 349 0.33 -2.15 -11.77
N ALA A 350 0.18 -0.84 -11.91
CA ALA A 350 0.40 0.13 -10.84
C ALA A 350 -0.81 0.17 -9.89
N ALA A 351 -0.58 0.45 -8.62
CA ALA A 351 -1.64 0.71 -7.64
C ALA A 351 -1.22 1.79 -6.63
N LEU A 352 -2.21 2.56 -6.16
CA LEU A 352 -2.08 3.52 -5.08
C LEU A 352 -3.13 3.21 -4.01
N VAL A 353 -2.68 2.85 -2.81
CA VAL A 353 -3.54 2.69 -1.64
C VAL A 353 -3.47 3.96 -0.80
N LEU A 354 -4.64 4.52 -0.49
CA LEU A 354 -4.78 5.71 0.36
C LEU A 354 -5.33 5.30 1.72
N SER A 355 -4.61 5.70 2.77
CA SER A 355 -5.05 5.55 4.16
C SER A 355 -5.20 6.92 4.80
N PHE A 356 -6.26 7.13 5.56
CA PHE A 356 -6.54 8.41 6.23
C PHE A 356 -6.64 8.18 7.73
N ALA A 357 -6.04 9.06 8.50
CA ALA A 357 -6.10 9.02 9.96
C ALA A 357 -6.40 10.43 10.49
N PRO A 358 -7.45 10.61 11.32
CA PRO A 358 -7.65 11.83 12.07
C PRO A 358 -6.42 12.17 12.92
N GLN A 359 -6.25 13.44 13.26
CA GLN A 359 -5.11 13.94 14.02
C GLN A 359 -4.85 13.12 15.28
N GLY A 360 -3.66 12.51 15.36
CA GLY A 360 -3.25 11.68 16.49
C GLY A 360 -3.77 10.23 16.47
N GLN A 361 -4.43 9.79 15.40
CA GLN A 361 -4.68 8.36 15.14
C GLN A 361 -3.57 7.78 14.26
N PRO A 362 -3.27 6.47 14.39
CA PRO A 362 -2.30 5.80 13.52
C PRO A 362 -2.81 5.73 12.09
N LEU A 363 -1.89 5.86 11.14
CA LEU A 363 -2.12 5.42 9.77
C LEU A 363 -1.95 3.91 9.66
N ASP A 364 -2.64 3.31 8.68
CA ASP A 364 -2.42 1.90 8.34
C ASP A 364 -0.94 1.66 8.02
N ALA A 365 -0.38 0.63 8.66
CA ALA A 365 1.02 0.21 8.55
C ALA A 365 1.14 -1.20 7.93
N SER A 366 0.04 -1.77 7.44
CA SER A 366 -0.01 -3.12 6.87
C SER A 366 0.85 -3.27 5.60
N LEU A 367 1.07 -2.18 4.87
CA LEU A 367 1.87 -2.14 3.65
C LEU A 367 3.27 -1.58 3.95
N VAL A 368 4.24 -2.49 4.09
CA VAL A 368 5.62 -2.15 4.44
C VAL A 368 6.45 -1.94 3.17
N THR A 369 7.00 -0.75 2.99
CA THR A 369 7.87 -0.42 1.85
C THR A 369 9.05 -1.38 1.73
N GLY A 370 9.34 -1.83 0.50
CA GLY A 370 10.39 -2.80 0.22
C GLY A 370 9.96 -4.26 0.36
N THR A 371 8.71 -4.53 0.75
CA THR A 371 8.16 -5.90 0.83
C THR A 371 7.31 -6.24 -0.39
N THR A 372 7.11 -7.53 -0.60
CA THR A 372 6.15 -8.06 -1.58
C THR A 372 5.01 -8.75 -0.85
N ILE A 373 3.77 -8.44 -1.20
CA ILE A 373 2.58 -9.09 -0.64
C ILE A 373 1.80 -9.79 -1.74
N GLU A 374 1.23 -10.96 -1.47
CA GLU A 374 0.23 -11.55 -2.34
C GLU A 374 -1.15 -11.03 -1.92
N ALA A 375 -1.83 -10.33 -2.82
CA ALA A 375 -3.09 -9.67 -2.49
C ALA A 375 -4.02 -9.52 -3.70
N ASP A 376 -5.30 -9.45 -3.38
CA ASP A 376 -6.39 -9.12 -4.28
C ASP A 376 -6.66 -7.63 -4.20
N LEU A 377 -6.42 -6.88 -5.27
CA LEU A 377 -6.73 -5.45 -5.34
C LEU A 377 -7.96 -5.19 -6.21
N THR A 378 -8.79 -4.25 -5.78
CA THR A 378 -9.91 -3.71 -6.57
C THR A 378 -9.71 -2.22 -6.79
N TYR A 379 -9.94 -1.74 -8.01
CA TYR A 379 -9.64 -0.37 -8.40
C TYR A 379 -10.87 0.52 -8.39
N TYR A 380 -10.66 1.78 -8.02
CA TYR A 380 -11.65 2.82 -8.28
C TYR A 380 -11.83 2.98 -9.80
N PRO A 381 -13.06 3.18 -10.27
CA PRO A 381 -13.34 3.34 -11.69
C PRO A 381 -12.67 4.60 -12.27
N GLY A 382 -12.24 4.52 -13.53
CA GLY A 382 -11.54 5.61 -14.23
C GLY A 382 -10.88 5.13 -15.54
N ALA A 383 -10.42 6.08 -16.35
CA ALA A 383 -9.69 5.85 -17.60
C ALA A 383 -8.33 5.18 -17.39
N ALA A 384 -7.52 5.70 -16.45
CA ALA A 384 -6.28 5.08 -15.99
C ALA A 384 -6.35 4.75 -14.48
N PRO A 385 -7.02 3.67 -14.07
CA PRO A 385 -7.23 3.35 -12.66
C PRO A 385 -5.92 3.11 -11.91
N LEU A 386 -5.58 4.03 -11.02
CA LEU A 386 -4.44 3.91 -10.10
C LEU A 386 -4.87 3.63 -8.66
N ARG A 387 -5.89 4.36 -8.17
CA ARG A 387 -6.35 4.22 -6.79
C ARG A 387 -7.01 2.86 -6.60
N ALA A 388 -6.57 2.12 -5.59
CA ALA A 388 -7.06 0.78 -5.30
C ALA A 388 -7.36 0.57 -3.81
N LEU A 389 -8.11 -0.49 -3.53
CA LEU A 389 -8.33 -1.05 -2.20
C LEU A 389 -7.78 -2.48 -2.16
N VAL A 390 -7.19 -2.84 -1.03
CA VAL A 390 -6.84 -4.24 -0.74
C VAL A 390 -8.13 -4.96 -0.33
N ALA A 391 -8.61 -5.86 -1.19
CA ALA A 391 -9.83 -6.63 -0.96
C ALA A 391 -9.56 -7.86 -0.08
N ALA A 392 -8.45 -8.56 -0.33
CA ALA A 392 -7.98 -9.65 0.50
C ALA A 392 -6.44 -9.73 0.43
N ARG A 393 -5.83 -10.15 1.53
CA ARG A 393 -4.41 -10.53 1.57
C ARG A 393 -4.31 -12.03 1.67
N HIS A 394 -3.41 -12.59 0.88
CA HIS A 394 -3.08 -14.00 0.89
C HIS A 394 -1.66 -14.10 1.44
N ASP A 395 -1.50 -13.77 2.73
CA ASP A 395 -0.21 -13.99 3.35
C ASP A 395 0.13 -15.47 3.19
N ARG A 396 1.31 -15.77 2.64
CA ARG A 396 1.82 -17.13 2.62
C ARG A 396 2.00 -17.52 4.08
N GLY A 397 1.04 -18.26 4.62
CA GLY A 397 1.22 -18.89 5.92
C GLY A 397 2.54 -19.66 5.87
N PRO A 398 3.32 -19.71 6.96
CA PRO A 398 4.60 -20.43 7.01
C PRO A 398 4.53 -21.96 6.73
N GLY A 399 3.39 -22.47 6.25
CA GLY A 399 3.17 -23.88 5.90
C GLY A 399 3.43 -24.28 4.44
N ASP A 400 3.76 -23.34 3.54
CA ASP A 400 3.92 -23.66 2.10
C ASP A 400 5.37 -23.53 1.60
N ALA A 401 6.32 -23.84 2.49
CA ALA A 401 7.60 -24.36 2.08
C ALA A 401 7.35 -25.76 1.48
N VAL A 402 7.65 -25.91 0.19
CA VAL A 402 7.70 -27.20 -0.48
C VAL A 402 8.44 -28.18 0.42
N ARG A 403 7.70 -29.14 0.97
CA ARG A 403 8.17 -30.15 1.89
C ARG A 403 9.02 -31.16 1.12
N TYR A 404 10.27 -30.81 0.82
CA TYR A 404 11.27 -31.82 0.50
C TYR A 404 11.71 -32.47 1.82
N GLY A 405 10.98 -33.50 2.22
CA GLY A 405 11.23 -34.28 3.41
C GLY A 405 10.08 -35.24 3.65
N SER A 406 10.30 -36.50 3.30
CA SER A 406 9.36 -37.61 3.42
C SER A 406 8.71 -37.65 4.81
N GLY A 407 7.39 -37.70 4.85
CA GLY A 407 6.63 -37.91 6.07
C GLY A 407 6.84 -39.32 6.64
N GLY A 408 6.58 -39.45 7.95
CA GLY A 408 6.32 -40.72 8.60
C GLY A 408 7.30 -41.11 9.69
N ASP A 409 6.98 -40.66 10.91
CA ASP A 409 7.08 -41.42 12.15
C ASP A 409 8.42 -41.98 12.69
N ARG A 410 8.60 -41.68 13.98
CA ARG A 410 9.48 -42.29 15.00
C ARG A 410 10.91 -41.78 15.17
N ALA A 411 11.08 -41.22 16.37
CA ALA A 411 12.27 -40.93 17.13
C ALA A 411 13.44 -41.91 16.93
N VAL A 412 14.63 -41.35 16.72
CA VAL A 412 15.89 -41.98 17.16
C VAL A 412 16.70 -40.95 17.95
N ARG A 413 16.68 -41.15 19.27
CA ARG A 413 17.51 -40.49 20.28
C ARG A 413 18.87 -41.18 20.26
N TYR A 414 19.94 -40.44 19.99
CA TYR A 414 21.32 -40.96 20.14
C TYR A 414 21.78 -40.81 21.59
N GLY A 415 22.13 -41.91 22.24
CA GLY A 415 22.79 -41.98 23.55
C GLY A 415 23.13 -43.44 23.91
N SER A 416 24.38 -43.70 24.29
CA SER A 416 24.97 -45.03 24.55
C SER A 416 25.15 -45.28 26.06
N GLY A 417 25.00 -46.55 26.46
CA GLY A 417 25.51 -47.18 27.70
C GLY A 417 25.16 -48.67 27.64
N SER A 418 26.11 -49.56 27.30
CA SER A 418 27.06 -50.29 28.17
C SER A 418 26.38 -51.40 29.02
N ASP A 419 26.20 -52.59 28.44
CA ASP A 419 26.93 -53.83 28.80
C ASP A 419 26.21 -55.11 28.28
N ASP A 420 27.05 -56.08 27.87
CA ASP A 420 26.81 -57.51 27.55
C ASP A 420 26.26 -57.97 26.17
N ALA A 421 27.22 -58.08 25.25
CA ALA A 421 27.56 -59.21 24.36
C ALA A 421 26.52 -60.26 23.91
N ALA A 422 26.16 -60.22 22.63
CA ALA A 422 25.99 -61.42 21.80
C ALA A 422 26.52 -61.19 20.37
N ARG A 423 27.52 -61.98 19.96
CA ARG A 423 28.05 -62.02 18.58
C ARG A 423 27.07 -62.76 17.67
N TYR A 424 26.66 -62.15 16.56
CA TYR A 424 26.53 -62.81 15.26
C TYR A 424 26.82 -61.79 14.15
N GLY A 425 27.74 -62.15 13.24
CA GLY A 425 28.22 -61.28 12.18
C GLY A 425 27.42 -61.38 10.88
N SER A 426 27.43 -60.30 10.11
CA SER A 426 27.97 -60.26 8.73
C SER A 426 27.84 -58.84 8.16
N GLY A 427 28.99 -58.16 8.01
CA GLY A 427 29.22 -57.20 6.91
C GLY A 427 28.80 -55.72 7.04
N GLY A 428 28.75 -55.17 8.26
CA GLY A 428 28.86 -53.74 8.65
C GLY A 428 28.50 -52.61 7.66
N GLY A 429 27.33 -51.99 7.87
CA GLY A 429 26.99 -50.65 7.37
C GLY A 429 27.04 -49.57 8.46
N ILE A 430 27.55 -48.39 8.05
CA ILE A 430 27.17 -47.02 8.45
C ILE A 430 27.46 -46.50 9.88
N ALA A 431 28.20 -45.38 9.87
CA ALA A 431 28.24 -44.22 10.77
C ALA A 431 29.09 -44.22 12.05
N ALA A 432 30.19 -43.48 11.92
CA ALA A 432 30.79 -42.56 12.87
C ALA A 432 29.92 -42.03 14.02
N ARG A 433 30.53 -41.89 15.21
CA ARG A 433 30.64 -40.58 15.85
C ARG A 433 31.81 -40.48 16.84
N PHE A 434 32.42 -39.30 16.85
CA PHE A 434 33.44 -38.81 17.76
C PHE A 434 32.90 -38.56 19.19
N GLY A 435 33.77 -38.74 20.19
CA GLY A 435 33.63 -38.23 21.56
C GLY A 435 34.84 -38.60 22.41
N ALA A 436 35.48 -37.62 23.05
CA ALA A 436 36.86 -37.64 23.56
C ALA A 436 37.08 -38.34 24.93
N GLY A 437 38.35 -38.69 25.19
CA GLY A 437 38.94 -39.02 26.50
C GLY A 437 39.40 -40.48 26.60
N VAL A 438 40.59 -40.85 27.07
CA VAL A 438 41.62 -40.16 27.88
C VAL A 438 42.96 -40.92 27.75
N ASP A 439 44.05 -40.18 27.97
CA ASP A 439 45.39 -40.58 28.42
C ASP A 439 46.25 -41.51 27.54
N ASP A 440 47.17 -40.92 26.76
CA ASP A 440 48.58 -40.74 27.18
C ASP A 440 49.38 -40.06 26.06
N GLY A 441 50.22 -39.10 26.45
CA GLY A 441 50.64 -37.98 25.60
C GLY A 441 51.72 -38.24 24.54
N ALA A 442 51.77 -37.32 23.56
CA ALA A 442 53.01 -36.79 22.99
C ALA A 442 52.74 -35.55 22.11
N GLY A 443 53.25 -34.40 22.56
CA GLY A 443 53.98 -33.42 21.74
C GLY A 443 53.26 -32.64 20.63
N PHE A 444 52.93 -31.38 20.92
CA PHE A 444 53.14 -30.30 19.94
C PHE A 444 54.66 -30.16 19.71
N GLY A 445 55.10 -30.07 18.45
CA GLY A 445 56.51 -29.79 18.16
C GLY A 445 56.88 -29.84 16.69
N SER A 446 57.00 -28.66 16.10
CA SER A 446 57.50 -28.36 14.76
C SER A 446 58.87 -28.99 14.44
N ARG A 447 59.06 -29.37 13.18
CA ARG A 447 60.28 -29.15 12.35
C ARG A 447 59.96 -29.69 10.95
N ALA A 448 59.93 -28.82 9.94
CA ALA A 448 61.09 -28.28 9.24
C ALA A 448 61.83 -29.40 8.48
N ASP A 449 61.93 -29.13 7.19
CA ASP A 449 62.93 -29.60 6.27
C ASP A 449 62.68 -30.94 5.55
N ASP A 450 62.87 -30.81 4.24
CA ASP A 450 63.19 -31.81 3.22
C ASP A 450 61.97 -32.27 2.39
N GLY A 451 61.82 -31.89 1.12
CA GLY A 451 62.81 -31.39 0.17
C GLY A 451 62.79 -32.28 -1.06
N ALA A 452 62.44 -31.69 -2.21
CA ALA A 452 62.59 -32.23 -3.56
C ALA A 452 61.79 -33.51 -3.89
N GLY A 453 61.29 -33.74 -5.09
CA GLY A 453 61.55 -33.11 -6.37
C GLY A 453 61.55 -34.19 -7.45
N PHE A 454 60.90 -33.88 -8.56
CA PHE A 454 61.13 -34.43 -9.91
C PHE A 454 60.99 -35.95 -10.16
N GLY A 455 59.82 -36.30 -10.74
CA GLY A 455 59.65 -36.83 -12.10
C GLY A 455 60.57 -37.93 -12.63
N SER A 456 59.96 -38.99 -13.18
CA SER A 456 60.10 -39.36 -14.62
C SER A 456 59.36 -40.64 -14.97
N ARG A 457 58.66 -40.56 -16.12
CA ARG A 457 58.50 -41.57 -17.20
C ARG A 457 57.55 -42.75 -16.91
N ALA A 458 56.40 -42.78 -17.58
CA ALA A 458 56.16 -43.33 -18.94
C ALA A 458 56.12 -44.87 -18.87
N ASP A 459 55.06 -45.59 -19.19
CA ASP A 459 53.97 -45.45 -20.17
C ASP A 459 52.67 -46.01 -19.53
N ASP A 460 51.49 -45.42 -19.65
CA ASP A 460 50.48 -45.75 -20.67
C ASP A 460 49.26 -44.83 -20.48
N GLY A 461 48.73 -44.27 -21.56
CA GLY A 461 47.50 -43.48 -21.53
C GLY A 461 47.12 -42.95 -22.90
N ALA A 462 46.35 -43.73 -23.65
CA ALA A 462 45.90 -43.47 -25.00
C ALA A 462 45.19 -42.10 -25.15
N GLY A 463 45.69 -41.29 -26.07
CA GLY A 463 45.12 -40.01 -26.47
C GLY A 463 44.07 -40.15 -27.57
N PHE A 464 43.02 -39.32 -27.47
CA PHE A 464 42.13 -38.95 -28.56
C PHE A 464 42.44 -37.51 -29.00
N GLY A 465 42.81 -37.32 -30.26
CA GLY A 465 42.84 -36.06 -31.01
C GLY A 465 42.50 -36.40 -32.48
N SER A 466 41.86 -35.58 -33.31
CA SER A 466 41.89 -34.11 -33.49
C SER A 466 40.72 -33.69 -34.40
N ARG A 467 40.07 -32.53 -34.22
CA ARG A 467 40.15 -31.25 -34.99
C ARG A 467 38.77 -30.59 -34.82
N ALA A 468 38.53 -29.28 -34.73
CA ALA A 468 39.30 -28.05 -34.86
C ALA A 468 38.63 -26.96 -33.99
N ASP A 469 39.37 -25.88 -33.75
CA ASP A 469 38.91 -24.54 -33.31
C ASP A 469 38.31 -24.41 -31.89
N ASP A 470 39.16 -23.95 -30.97
CA ASP A 470 39.07 -22.64 -30.30
C ASP A 470 39.49 -22.66 -28.83
N ASP A 471 40.25 -21.61 -28.50
CA ASP A 471 41.00 -21.37 -27.29
C ASP A 471 40.18 -21.46 -25.98
N ALA A 472 40.60 -22.33 -25.08
CA ALA A 472 40.36 -22.15 -23.65
C ALA A 472 41.66 -22.41 -22.88
N ARG A 473 42.47 -21.36 -22.73
CA ARG A 473 43.53 -21.29 -21.72
C ARG A 473 42.89 -21.19 -20.34
N PHE A 474 43.06 -22.21 -19.50
CA PHE A 474 42.92 -22.07 -18.05
C PHE A 474 44.24 -21.54 -17.49
N GLY A 475 44.24 -20.29 -17.06
CA GLY A 475 45.35 -19.62 -16.41
C GLY A 475 44.83 -18.46 -15.56
N SER A 476 45.09 -18.56 -14.27
CA SER A 476 44.72 -17.67 -13.17
C SER A 476 44.96 -16.17 -13.41
N GLY A 477 43.94 -15.35 -13.14
CA GLY A 477 44.06 -13.91 -12.97
C GLY A 477 42.80 -13.30 -12.33
N ALA A 478 42.93 -12.91 -11.05
CA ALA A 478 42.05 -12.03 -10.25
C ALA A 478 40.60 -12.47 -9.94
N ASP A 479 40.42 -12.93 -8.69
CA ASP A 479 39.28 -12.72 -7.79
C ASP A 479 37.85 -12.82 -8.34
N VAL A 480 37.39 -14.07 -8.54
CA VAL A 480 35.97 -14.41 -8.41
C VAL A 480 35.86 -15.67 -7.55
N PRO A 481 35.34 -15.61 -6.31
CA PRO A 481 35.03 -16.83 -5.58
C PRO A 481 33.75 -17.43 -6.18
N ALA A 482 33.91 -18.43 -7.04
CA ALA A 482 32.85 -19.39 -7.32
C ALA A 482 32.50 -20.13 -6.02
N ARG A 483 31.45 -19.69 -5.33
CA ARG A 483 30.91 -20.39 -4.16
C ARG A 483 29.96 -21.49 -4.62
N TYR A 484 30.43 -22.72 -4.53
CA TYR A 484 29.59 -23.91 -4.48
C TYR A 484 28.71 -23.89 -3.22
N GLY A 485 27.39 -23.97 -3.41
CA GLY A 485 26.44 -24.59 -2.47
C GLY A 485 26.32 -23.96 -1.08
N GLY A 486 25.83 -22.72 -0.99
CA GLY A 486 25.21 -22.17 0.23
C GLY A 486 23.72 -22.00 -0.02
N GLY A 487 22.88 -22.75 0.71
CA GLY A 487 21.43 -22.81 0.52
C GLY A 487 20.77 -21.44 0.48
N ALA A 488 20.00 -21.19 -0.57
CA ALA A 488 19.12 -20.04 -0.69
C ALA A 488 18.12 -20.02 0.49
N GLY A 489 18.28 -19.04 1.37
CA GLY A 489 17.19 -18.59 2.23
C GLY A 489 16.11 -17.96 1.34
N ARG A 490 15.17 -18.77 0.84
CA ARG A 490 14.00 -18.29 0.11
C ARG A 490 12.94 -17.82 1.12
N GLY A 491 12.95 -16.53 1.39
CA GLY A 491 11.88 -15.78 2.03
C GLY A 491 12.31 -14.31 2.14
N VAL A 492 11.44 -13.37 1.74
CA VAL A 492 11.60 -11.89 1.63
C VAL A 492 11.99 -11.40 0.21
N GLY A 493 11.30 -10.36 -0.26
CA GLY A 493 11.22 -9.90 -1.66
C GLY A 493 12.54 -9.42 -2.28
N GLY A 494 12.83 -9.90 -3.49
CA GLY A 494 13.95 -9.41 -4.31
C GLY A 494 13.60 -8.12 -5.05
N THR A 495 14.58 -7.52 -5.73
CA THR A 495 14.42 -6.30 -6.53
C THR A 495 13.24 -6.43 -7.51
N PRO A 496 12.30 -5.46 -7.52
CA PRO A 496 11.19 -5.47 -8.47
C PRO A 496 11.70 -5.37 -9.91
N PRO A 497 11.01 -5.99 -10.89
CA PRO A 497 11.33 -5.79 -12.29
C PRO A 497 11.12 -4.31 -12.64
N GLY A 498 12.16 -3.68 -13.19
CA GLY A 498 12.10 -2.31 -13.68
C GLY A 498 12.18 -2.21 -15.19
N VAL A 499 11.93 -1.01 -15.70
CA VAL A 499 11.99 -0.66 -17.12
C VAL A 499 13.06 0.39 -17.38
N SER A 500 13.43 0.57 -18.64
CA SER A 500 14.30 1.68 -19.06
C SER A 500 13.60 3.04 -18.91
N PRO A 501 14.35 4.17 -18.81
CA PRO A 501 13.76 5.50 -18.80
C PRO A 501 12.84 5.80 -19.99
N GLU A 502 13.17 5.29 -21.17
CA GLU A 502 12.40 5.48 -22.40
C GLU A 502 11.05 4.76 -22.31
N GLN A 503 11.05 3.49 -21.90
CA GLN A 503 9.83 2.71 -21.68
C GLN A 503 8.97 3.32 -20.57
N ALA A 504 9.61 3.91 -19.55
CA ALA A 504 8.90 4.58 -18.47
C ALA A 504 8.19 5.86 -18.97
N LEU A 505 8.80 6.61 -19.88
CA LEU A 505 8.18 7.75 -20.53
C LEU A 505 7.02 7.32 -21.44
N ASP A 506 7.16 6.22 -22.17
CA ASP A 506 6.07 5.66 -22.98
C ASP A 506 4.87 5.24 -22.11
N GLU A 507 5.13 4.62 -20.96
CA GLU A 507 4.09 4.27 -19.98
C GLU A 507 3.35 5.53 -19.48
N VAL A 508 4.09 6.55 -19.06
CA VAL A 508 3.49 7.82 -18.60
C VAL A 508 2.73 8.53 -19.71
N ALA A 509 3.25 8.54 -20.94
CA ALA A 509 2.59 9.15 -22.09
C ALA A 509 1.25 8.44 -22.40
N GLY A 510 1.22 7.10 -22.33
CA GLY A 510 0.00 6.33 -22.47
C GLY A 510 -1.04 6.68 -21.39
N VAL A 511 -0.60 6.74 -20.13
CA VAL A 511 -1.46 7.12 -19.00
C VAL A 511 -2.02 8.54 -19.15
N LEU A 512 -1.20 9.50 -19.58
CA LEU A 512 -1.65 10.88 -19.81
C LEU A 512 -2.59 10.99 -21.01
N GLY A 513 -2.43 10.14 -22.02
CA GLY A 513 -3.35 10.03 -23.15
C GLY A 513 -4.74 9.54 -22.74
N GLU A 514 -4.82 8.63 -21.77
CA GLU A 514 -6.08 8.13 -21.22
C GLU A 514 -6.68 9.05 -20.15
N ASP A 515 -5.84 9.59 -19.27
CA ASP A 515 -6.20 10.48 -18.17
C ASP A 515 -5.25 11.70 -18.10
N PRO A 516 -5.63 12.83 -18.73
CA PRO A 516 -4.78 14.01 -18.82
C PRO A 516 -4.55 14.72 -17.47
N TRP A 517 -5.31 14.37 -16.44
CA TRP A 517 -5.20 14.98 -15.11
C TRP A 517 -4.42 14.10 -14.13
N THR A 518 -3.69 13.09 -14.61
CA THR A 518 -2.80 12.27 -13.76
C THR A 518 -1.72 13.15 -13.13
N GLU A 519 -1.82 13.39 -11.81
CA GLU A 519 -0.86 14.23 -11.07
C GLU A 519 0.37 13.44 -10.59
N SER A 520 0.26 12.10 -10.48
CA SER A 520 1.36 11.24 -10.03
C SER A 520 1.22 9.82 -10.58
N TRP A 521 2.35 9.16 -10.86
CA TRP A 521 2.38 7.77 -11.33
C TRP A 521 3.62 7.01 -10.82
N PRO A 522 3.50 5.80 -10.27
CA PRO A 522 4.65 5.04 -9.81
C PRO A 522 5.38 4.35 -10.97
N LEU A 523 6.71 4.46 -10.99
CA LEU A 523 7.59 3.80 -11.95
C LEU A 523 8.69 3.04 -11.22
N VAL A 524 9.21 1.99 -11.84
CA VAL A 524 10.42 1.29 -11.40
C VAL A 524 11.43 1.37 -12.53
N LEU A 525 12.47 2.17 -12.34
CA LEU A 525 13.54 2.34 -13.32
C LEU A 525 14.66 1.36 -13.02
N ALA A 526 15.07 0.58 -14.01
CA ALA A 526 16.17 -0.37 -13.89
C ALA A 526 17.40 0.13 -14.66
N GLY A 527 18.60 -0.15 -14.11
CA GLY A 527 19.86 0.16 -14.79
C GLY A 527 20.15 1.65 -14.91
N VAL A 528 19.65 2.48 -13.99
CA VAL A 528 19.83 3.94 -14.01
C VAL A 528 20.92 4.39 -13.06
N VAL A 529 21.73 5.35 -13.49
CA VAL A 529 22.72 6.01 -12.63
C VAL A 529 22.11 7.31 -12.09
N PRO A 530 22.00 7.48 -10.76
CA PRO A 530 21.47 8.70 -10.16
C PRO A 530 22.51 9.83 -10.21
N GLY A 531 22.08 11.00 -10.68
CA GLY A 531 22.78 12.27 -10.58
C GLY A 531 22.23 13.13 -9.44
N ARG A 532 22.74 14.36 -9.32
CA ARG A 532 22.29 15.33 -8.30
C ARG A 532 20.90 15.89 -8.58
N ASP A 533 20.53 15.98 -9.85
CA ASP A 533 19.29 16.61 -10.33
C ASP A 533 18.52 15.73 -11.33
N SER A 534 18.99 14.51 -11.61
CA SER A 534 18.39 13.62 -12.59
C SER A 534 18.62 12.14 -12.25
N ILE A 535 17.75 11.26 -12.75
CA ILE A 535 17.90 9.80 -12.70
C ILE A 535 17.65 9.27 -14.10
N GLY A 536 18.64 8.58 -14.69
CA GLY A 536 18.49 8.04 -16.05
C GLY A 536 18.16 9.11 -17.10
N GLY A 537 18.69 10.33 -16.93
CA GLY A 537 18.42 11.48 -17.80
C GLY A 537 17.11 12.22 -17.52
N LEU A 538 16.25 11.71 -16.62
CA LEU A 538 14.98 12.34 -16.26
C LEU A 538 15.15 13.30 -15.07
N PRO A 539 14.60 14.52 -15.10
CA PRO A 539 14.80 15.52 -14.06
C PRO A 539 14.12 15.13 -12.74
N LEU A 540 14.80 15.40 -11.62
CA LEU A 540 14.27 15.26 -10.27
C LEU A 540 13.38 16.44 -9.92
N HIS A 541 12.33 16.15 -9.17
CA HIS A 541 11.52 17.15 -8.51
C HIS A 541 12.39 18.05 -7.61
N ARG A 542 12.13 19.36 -7.55
CA ARG A 542 12.91 20.33 -6.76
C ARG A 542 13.12 19.90 -5.30
N ALA A 543 12.06 19.44 -4.64
CA ALA A 543 12.09 18.91 -3.27
C ALA A 543 12.90 17.60 -3.08
N ALA A 544 13.32 16.95 -4.16
CA ALA A 544 14.06 15.68 -4.16
C ALA A 544 15.50 15.81 -4.72
N ARG A 545 15.97 17.05 -4.98
CA ARG A 545 17.35 17.30 -5.41
C ARG A 545 18.36 16.88 -4.36
N ASP A 546 19.58 16.61 -4.83
CA ASP A 546 20.68 16.10 -4.02
C ASP A 546 20.29 14.84 -3.24
N PRO A 547 19.87 13.76 -3.94
CA PRO A 547 19.41 12.52 -3.30
C PRO A 547 20.60 11.73 -2.75
N TRP A 548 21.27 12.26 -1.72
CA TRP A 548 22.54 11.75 -1.20
C TRP A 548 22.49 10.27 -0.80
N ARG A 549 21.36 9.82 -0.26
CA ARG A 549 21.15 8.39 0.07
C ARG A 549 21.18 7.51 -1.17
N LEU A 550 20.46 7.90 -2.22
CA LEU A 550 20.42 7.17 -3.48
C LEU A 550 21.80 7.15 -4.15
N ILE A 551 22.49 8.30 -4.18
CA ILE A 551 23.85 8.42 -4.74
C ILE A 551 24.83 7.54 -3.94
N ALA A 552 24.72 7.52 -2.61
CA ALA A 552 25.57 6.69 -1.75
C ALA A 552 25.34 5.19 -1.97
N VAL A 553 24.09 4.76 -2.12
CA VAL A 553 23.76 3.34 -2.42
C VAL A 553 24.26 2.95 -3.81
N SER A 554 24.08 3.83 -4.81
CA SER A 554 24.54 3.56 -6.18
C SER A 554 26.07 3.48 -6.26
N GLY A 555 26.81 4.31 -5.52
CA GLY A 555 28.26 4.39 -5.65
C GLY A 555 28.74 4.73 -7.08
N GLY A 556 27.88 5.34 -7.90
CA GLY A 556 28.12 5.60 -9.32
C GLY A 556 27.78 4.44 -10.27
N ARG A 557 27.26 3.32 -9.76
CA ARG A 557 26.83 2.17 -10.57
C ARG A 557 25.34 2.24 -10.90
N PRO A 558 24.90 1.61 -12.01
CA PRO A 558 23.48 1.48 -12.32
C PRO A 558 22.73 0.76 -11.20
N VAL A 559 21.58 1.30 -10.79
CA VAL A 559 20.71 0.72 -9.76
C VAL A 559 19.27 0.59 -10.25
N THR A 560 18.46 -0.18 -9.52
CA THR A 560 17.00 -0.17 -9.66
C THR A 560 16.38 0.74 -8.62
N VAL A 561 15.55 1.67 -9.06
CA VAL A 561 14.92 2.68 -8.20
C VAL A 561 13.43 2.82 -8.53
N ALA A 562 12.59 2.75 -7.51
CA ALA A 562 11.20 3.12 -7.58
C ALA A 562 11.06 4.63 -7.39
N VAL A 563 10.29 5.26 -8.27
CA VAL A 563 10.07 6.70 -8.29
C VAL A 563 8.58 7.01 -8.42
N GLU A 564 8.15 8.13 -7.83
CA GLU A 564 6.89 8.79 -8.15
C GLU A 564 7.19 9.78 -9.27
N TRP A 565 6.65 9.54 -10.47
CA TRP A 565 6.59 10.54 -11.52
C TRP A 565 5.57 11.61 -11.16
N THR A 566 5.92 12.86 -11.42
CA THR A 566 5.00 14.01 -11.37
C THR A 566 5.29 14.92 -12.58
N PRO A 567 4.36 15.80 -12.99
CA PRO A 567 4.65 16.83 -14.00
C PRO A 567 5.82 17.76 -13.66
N ARG A 568 6.25 17.78 -12.39
CA ARG A 568 7.35 18.61 -11.88
C ARG A 568 8.68 17.86 -11.76
N GLY A 569 8.73 16.59 -12.16
CA GLY A 569 9.91 15.72 -12.12
C GLY A 569 9.76 14.50 -11.22
N LEU A 570 10.76 13.64 -11.24
CA LEU A 570 10.78 12.38 -10.49
C LEU A 570 11.06 12.61 -9.00
N ARG A 571 10.35 11.87 -8.15
CA ARG A 571 10.59 11.79 -6.70
C ARG A 571 11.04 10.37 -6.36
N PRO A 572 12.30 10.15 -5.95
CA PRO A 572 12.77 8.83 -5.55
C PRO A 572 12.03 8.34 -4.31
N LEU A 573 11.61 7.07 -4.31
CA LEU A 573 10.86 6.45 -3.23
C LEU A 573 11.68 5.39 -2.50
N THR A 574 12.22 4.43 -3.24
CA THR A 574 12.98 3.29 -2.70
C THR A 574 13.96 2.80 -3.76
N THR A 575 15.15 2.41 -3.36
CA THR A 575 16.15 1.75 -4.21
C THR A 575 16.50 0.39 -3.61
N TRP A 576 17.09 -0.49 -4.41
CA TRP A 576 17.61 -1.77 -3.92
C TRP A 576 19.12 -1.80 -4.09
N ASP A 577 19.84 -2.29 -3.08
CA ASP A 577 21.29 -2.50 -3.15
C ASP A 577 21.66 -3.80 -3.90
N ASP A 578 22.96 -4.07 -4.02
CA ASP A 578 23.49 -5.25 -4.72
C ASP A 578 23.04 -6.58 -4.09
N GLU A 579 22.63 -6.58 -2.82
CA GLU A 579 22.08 -7.74 -2.11
C GLU A 579 20.56 -7.87 -2.29
N GLY A 580 19.92 -6.93 -2.98
CA GLY A 580 18.48 -6.86 -3.16
C GLY A 580 17.75 -6.33 -1.92
N THR A 581 18.44 -5.68 -0.99
CA THR A 581 17.84 -5.07 0.19
C THR A 581 17.25 -3.70 -0.16
N ALA A 582 15.99 -3.47 0.22
CA ALA A 582 15.33 -2.21 -0.02
C ALA A 582 15.85 -1.09 0.90
N VAL A 583 16.25 0.03 0.30
CA VAL A 583 16.65 1.27 0.98
C VAL A 583 15.61 2.35 0.69
N ILE A 584 14.90 2.77 1.74
CA ILE A 584 13.89 3.83 1.68
C ILE A 584 14.59 5.19 1.58
N LEU A 585 14.21 6.01 0.60
CA LEU A 585 14.90 7.25 0.26
C LEU A 585 14.40 8.44 1.09
#